data_AF-A0A644TLE7-F1
#
_entry.id   AF-A0A644TLE7-F1
#
_cell.length_a   1.000
_cell.length_b   1.000
_cell.length_c   1.000
_cell.angle_alpha   90.00
_cell.angle_beta   90.00
_cell.angle_gamma   90.00
#
_symmetry.space_group_name_H-M   'P 1'
#
loop_
_entity.id
_entity.type
_entity.pdbx_description
1 polymer ?
#
loop_
_entity_poly.entity_id
_entity_poly.type
_entity_poly.pdbx_seq_one_letter_code
_entity_poly.pdbx_strand_id
1 'polypeptide(L)'
;MDRRTPGPFRFGAVFLVIAMALAGISSLSAFELNLNGTFRSLPDEVTLRGLCYLVPTDLGYEQGLALSELLPPLIDAWKLECLHGKTTRLWQDETLAERLKGFFLIPSEKGTWDFYADGTRHKDLRSLSIHGDRAEEGELEVWLSWEGVPELKTELERWSMLSGAKIRAVDVPDTRAKYLTTLRGGGRPPDLVMIQSDNLADFLSAQALQPLDRIETGELSAKGKEAFRIDERLWALPFYFDSQLVFYNTRLVPEAPRDDWTLDDLERIADSVAAKGRTPLSWNLYSAYWLLSFASGFGKASISDPDGGVRPDDPGTKRALAWMLDMIKSGRIAALERDAMMARFASGEIGMILSGSYSIPEFERIGLPFAVAPYPRVVSTGRPVAPLLDFKGFAMSRSSRSPVSAQRLLEHLSGIGAQQRFAAALSKIPANEKAWEAARGSNRYHRQLSRSAEIGLVIPPGPGYATYKNIMWKMLRFIFSGVMEPDKALAEARRLIDANLRMK
;
A
#
# COMPACT_ATOMS: atom_id res chain seq x y z
N MET A 1 41.09 23.64 -17.39
CA MET A 1 40.64 23.03 -18.65
C MET A 1 39.84 21.80 -18.28
N ASP A 2 38.59 21.96 -17.86
CA ASP A 2 37.41 22.18 -18.71
C ASP A 2 36.94 20.88 -19.37
N ARG A 3 35.94 20.21 -18.78
CA ARG A 3 34.55 20.20 -19.27
C ARG A 3 33.69 19.27 -18.42
N ARG A 4 32.74 19.88 -17.72
CA ARG A 4 31.57 19.21 -17.11
C ARG A 4 30.57 18.86 -18.21
N THR A 5 29.98 17.68 -18.13
CA THR A 5 28.66 17.40 -18.72
C THR A 5 27.73 16.95 -17.60
N PRO A 6 26.64 17.67 -17.28
CA PRO A 6 25.65 17.18 -16.35
C PRO A 6 24.62 16.32 -17.08
N GLY A 7 24.34 15.13 -16.53
CA GLY A 7 23.22 14.27 -16.94
C GLY A 7 21.85 14.86 -16.56
N PRO A 8 20.74 14.36 -17.13
CA PRO A 8 19.43 14.96 -16.95
C PRO A 8 18.88 14.63 -15.57
N PHE A 9 18.81 15.63 -14.69
CA PHE A 9 18.07 15.56 -13.44
C PHE A 9 16.56 15.58 -13.73
N ARG A 10 15.87 14.46 -13.48
CA ARG A 10 14.42 14.38 -13.36
C ARG A 10 14.00 14.68 -11.92
N PHE A 11 14.02 15.96 -11.55
CA PHE A 11 13.34 16.51 -10.37
C PHE A 11 12.93 17.93 -10.74
N GLY A 12 11.66 18.14 -11.13
CA GLY A 12 11.28 19.44 -11.71
C GLY A 12 9.80 19.75 -11.88
N ALA A 13 8.88 18.97 -11.33
CA ALA A 13 7.45 19.31 -11.40
C ALA A 13 6.92 19.97 -10.12
N VAL A 14 7.35 19.51 -8.93
CA VAL A 14 6.80 20.01 -7.65
C VAL A 14 7.46 21.30 -7.16
N PHE A 15 8.76 21.49 -7.44
CA PHE A 15 9.48 22.70 -7.01
C PHE A 15 9.30 23.91 -7.95
N LEU A 16 8.89 23.70 -9.21
CA LEU A 16 8.73 24.80 -10.17
C LEU A 16 7.42 25.58 -9.95
N VAL A 17 6.44 24.99 -9.25
CA VAL A 17 5.16 25.65 -8.94
C VAL A 17 5.29 26.65 -7.77
N ILE A 18 6.33 26.53 -6.94
CA ILE A 18 6.50 27.36 -5.73
C ILE A 18 7.23 28.70 -6.02
N ALA A 19 7.81 28.89 -7.22
CA ALA A 19 8.63 30.07 -7.53
C ALA A 19 7.94 31.16 -8.38
N MET A 20 6.69 30.98 -8.84
CA MET A 20 6.00 31.97 -9.71
C MET A 20 5.00 32.90 -8.98
N ALA A 21 5.06 32.99 -7.66
CA ALA A 21 4.24 33.94 -6.87
C ALA A 21 4.73 35.41 -6.94
N LEU A 22 5.76 35.72 -7.74
CA LEU A 22 6.36 37.06 -7.87
C LEU A 22 6.32 37.59 -9.31
N ALA A 23 5.14 37.54 -9.94
CA ALA A 23 4.76 38.44 -11.01
C ALA A 23 3.23 38.53 -11.01
N GLY A 24 2.69 39.61 -10.43
CA GLY A 24 1.26 39.76 -10.21
C GLY A 24 0.46 39.79 -11.51
N ILE A 25 -0.23 38.68 -11.81
CA ILE A 25 -1.65 38.55 -12.18
C ILE A 25 -2.05 37.18 -11.58
N SER A 26 -2.56 37.13 -10.35
CA SER A 26 -3.18 35.90 -9.83
C SER A 26 -4.58 35.80 -10.42
N SER A 27 -4.78 34.96 -11.44
CA SER A 27 -6.11 34.68 -11.96
C SER A 27 -6.95 34.03 -10.85
N LEU A 28 -8.04 34.70 -10.44
CA LEU A 28 -9.03 34.12 -9.54
C LEU A 28 -9.51 32.78 -10.10
N SER A 29 -9.74 31.81 -9.21
CA SER A 29 -10.34 30.52 -9.58
C SER A 29 -11.67 30.76 -10.29
N ALA A 30 -12.01 29.95 -11.29
CA ALA A 30 -13.19 30.19 -12.13
C ALA A 30 -14.54 29.93 -11.42
N PHE A 31 -14.54 29.55 -10.14
CA PHE A 31 -15.72 29.38 -9.29
C PHE A 31 -15.43 29.83 -7.85
N GLU A 32 -16.48 30.14 -7.09
CA GLU A 32 -16.40 30.50 -5.67
C GLU A 32 -16.67 29.29 -4.76
N LEU A 33 -15.94 29.18 -3.65
CA LEU A 33 -16.22 28.21 -2.60
C LEU A 33 -16.52 28.96 -1.30
N ASN A 34 -17.66 28.67 -0.68
CA ASN A 34 -18.09 29.29 0.57
C ASN A 34 -18.35 28.21 1.64
N LEU A 35 -17.98 28.52 2.89
CA LEU A 35 -18.32 27.73 4.07
C LEU A 35 -19.03 28.62 5.09
N ASN A 36 -20.25 28.27 5.49
CA ASN A 36 -21.09 29.05 6.41
C ASN A 36 -21.19 30.54 6.01
N GLY A 37 -21.38 30.79 4.71
CA GLY A 37 -21.46 32.16 4.16
C GLY A 37 -20.13 32.92 4.09
N THR A 38 -19.02 32.30 4.46
CA THR A 38 -17.68 32.89 4.38
C THR A 38 -16.93 32.37 3.16
N PHE A 39 -16.42 33.29 2.34
CA PHE A 39 -15.60 32.96 1.18
C PHE A 39 -14.30 32.24 1.59
N ARG A 40 -14.00 31.12 0.93
CA ARG A 40 -12.76 30.36 1.09
C ARG A 40 -11.79 30.77 -0.02
N SER A 41 -10.63 31.27 0.37
CA SER A 41 -9.54 31.46 -0.59
C SER A 41 -9.13 30.11 -1.17
N LEU A 42 -9.11 30.03 -2.49
CA LEU A 42 -8.62 28.89 -3.24
C LEU A 42 -7.25 29.21 -3.85
N PRO A 43 -6.43 28.19 -4.19
CA PRO A 43 -5.29 28.37 -5.06
C PRO A 43 -5.72 28.99 -6.40
N ASP A 44 -4.77 29.62 -7.11
CA ASP A 44 -5.03 30.13 -8.45
C ASP A 44 -5.41 28.99 -9.42
N GLU A 45 -6.02 29.35 -10.54
CA GLU A 45 -6.54 28.40 -11.53
C GLU A 45 -5.49 27.43 -12.07
N VAL A 46 -4.24 27.88 -12.28
CA VAL A 46 -3.15 27.02 -12.78
C VAL A 46 -2.78 26.01 -11.71
N THR A 47 -2.63 26.46 -10.47
CA THR A 47 -2.38 25.57 -9.33
C THR A 47 -3.51 24.56 -9.16
N LEU A 48 -4.78 25.00 -9.13
CA LEU A 48 -5.94 24.11 -8.98
C LEU A 48 -6.01 23.02 -10.06
N ARG A 49 -5.77 23.37 -11.32
CA ARG A 49 -5.72 22.37 -12.41
C ARG A 49 -4.54 21.41 -12.26
N GLY A 50 -3.39 21.90 -11.80
CA GLY A 50 -2.22 21.07 -11.49
C GLY A 50 -2.44 20.11 -10.32
N LEU A 51 -3.43 20.35 -9.47
CA LEU A 51 -3.80 19.46 -8.36
C LEU A 51 -4.70 18.29 -8.80
N CYS A 52 -5.20 18.28 -10.03
CA CYS A 52 -6.11 17.26 -10.53
C CYS A 52 -5.44 15.89 -10.70
N TYR A 53 -6.26 14.84 -10.60
CA TYR A 53 -5.90 13.44 -10.78
C TYR A 53 -7.08 12.68 -11.40
N LEU A 54 -6.90 11.40 -11.74
CA LEU A 54 -8.01 10.62 -12.30
C LEU A 54 -9.07 10.36 -11.23
N VAL A 55 -10.28 10.88 -11.44
CA VAL A 55 -11.46 10.66 -10.60
C VAL A 55 -12.49 9.81 -11.36
N PRO A 56 -13.25 8.96 -10.67
CA PRO A 56 -14.27 8.13 -11.30
C PRO A 56 -15.50 8.96 -11.67
N THR A 57 -15.99 8.80 -12.90
CA THR A 57 -17.21 9.41 -13.42
C THR A 57 -18.08 8.38 -14.14
N ASP A 58 -19.26 8.80 -14.60
CA ASP A 58 -20.16 7.99 -15.43
C ASP A 58 -19.54 7.62 -16.78
N LEU A 59 -18.49 8.34 -17.20
CA LEU A 59 -17.72 8.10 -18.43
C LEU A 59 -16.43 7.31 -18.19
N GLY A 60 -16.19 6.80 -16.98
CA GLY A 60 -14.98 6.09 -16.60
C GLY A 60 -14.08 6.93 -15.70
N TYR A 61 -12.98 7.46 -16.23
CA TYR A 61 -12.02 8.27 -15.47
C TYR A 61 -11.69 9.57 -16.17
N GLU A 62 -11.73 10.67 -15.42
CA GLU A 62 -11.44 12.02 -15.91
C GLU A 62 -10.49 12.75 -14.97
N GLN A 63 -9.80 13.78 -15.46
CA GLN A 63 -9.01 14.65 -14.58
C GLN A 63 -9.97 15.45 -13.69
N GLY A 64 -9.76 15.42 -12.38
CA GLY A 64 -10.58 16.16 -11.43
C GLY A 64 -9.96 16.21 -10.04
N LEU A 65 -10.68 16.82 -9.11
CA LEU A 65 -10.25 17.05 -7.74
C LEU A 65 -11.42 16.77 -6.79
N ALA A 66 -11.21 15.97 -5.74
CA ALA A 66 -12.23 15.78 -4.71
C ALA A 66 -12.50 17.10 -3.98
N LEU A 67 -13.78 17.47 -3.88
CA LEU A 67 -14.21 18.69 -3.17
C LEU A 67 -13.72 18.69 -1.72
N SER A 68 -13.74 17.53 -1.06
CA SER A 68 -13.29 17.38 0.32
C SER A 68 -11.84 17.78 0.56
N GLU A 69 -10.96 17.76 -0.47
CA GLU A 69 -9.58 18.23 -0.31
C GLU A 69 -9.51 19.75 -0.10
N LEU A 70 -10.50 20.51 -0.56
CA LEU A 70 -10.56 21.97 -0.46
C LEU A 70 -11.30 22.47 0.80
N LEU A 71 -11.76 21.56 1.65
CA LEU A 71 -12.55 21.86 2.84
C LEU A 71 -11.72 21.67 4.10
N PRO A 72 -11.97 22.46 5.16
CA PRO A 72 -11.41 22.14 6.46
C PRO A 72 -12.04 20.85 6.98
N PRO A 73 -11.45 20.19 7.98
CA PRO A 73 -12.12 19.10 8.65
C PRO A 73 -13.49 19.57 9.20
N LEU A 74 -14.55 18.90 8.77
CA LEU A 74 -15.92 19.16 9.20
C LEU A 74 -16.36 18.07 10.17
N ILE A 75 -16.97 18.49 11.28
CA ILE A 75 -17.71 17.60 12.19
C ILE A 75 -18.92 17.09 11.43
N ASP A 76 -19.69 18.00 10.85
CA ASP A 76 -20.89 17.71 10.07
C ASP A 76 -21.05 18.75 8.94
N ALA A 77 -21.86 18.43 7.95
CA ALA A 77 -22.31 19.28 6.87
C ALA A 77 -23.74 18.89 6.53
N TRP A 78 -24.68 19.81 6.70
CA TRP A 78 -26.11 19.54 6.51
C TRP A 78 -26.67 20.18 5.24
N LYS A 79 -25.92 21.05 4.56
CA LYS A 79 -26.38 21.70 3.33
C LYS A 79 -25.23 21.99 2.37
N LEU A 80 -25.44 21.70 1.09
CA LEU A 80 -24.59 22.11 -0.03
C LEU A 80 -25.45 22.71 -1.14
N GLU A 81 -25.09 23.91 -1.58
CA GLU A 81 -25.70 24.60 -2.71
C GLU A 81 -24.68 24.71 -3.85
N CYS A 82 -25.02 24.20 -5.03
CA CYS A 82 -24.23 24.33 -6.24
C CYS A 82 -24.95 25.24 -7.24
N LEU A 83 -24.43 26.45 -7.45
CA LEU A 83 -24.85 27.30 -8.55
C LEU A 83 -24.09 26.88 -9.82
N HIS A 84 -24.81 26.39 -10.83
CA HIS A 84 -24.24 25.94 -12.09
C HIS A 84 -25.04 26.52 -13.27
N GLY A 85 -24.37 27.23 -14.18
CA GLY A 85 -25.02 28.06 -15.18
C GLY A 85 -25.95 29.11 -14.55
N LYS A 86 -27.28 28.91 -14.69
CA LYS A 86 -28.33 29.75 -14.07
C LYS A 86 -29.19 28.98 -13.06
N THR A 87 -28.79 27.76 -12.70
CA THR A 87 -29.59 26.84 -11.88
C THR A 87 -28.85 26.56 -10.58
N THR A 88 -29.60 26.44 -9.49
CA THR A 88 -29.07 26.00 -8.20
C THR A 88 -29.52 24.58 -7.91
N ARG A 89 -28.56 23.70 -7.62
CA ARG A 89 -28.82 22.37 -7.07
C ARG A 89 -28.54 22.36 -5.58
N LEU A 90 -29.39 21.69 -4.82
CA LEU A 90 -29.34 21.62 -3.37
C LEU A 90 -29.20 20.15 -2.93
N TRP A 91 -28.27 19.92 -2.00
CA TRP A 91 -28.18 18.72 -1.18
C TRP A 91 -28.40 19.13 0.27
N GLN A 92 -29.31 18.45 0.95
CA GLN A 92 -29.66 18.75 2.34
C GLN A 92 -30.10 17.46 3.02
N ASP A 93 -29.16 16.80 3.70
CA ASP A 93 -29.37 15.57 4.45
C ASP A 93 -28.26 15.39 5.51
N GLU A 94 -28.53 14.56 6.51
CA GLU A 94 -27.64 14.30 7.66
C GLU A 94 -26.39 13.47 7.32
N THR A 95 -26.27 12.96 6.08
CA THR A 95 -25.13 12.13 5.63
C THR A 95 -24.23 12.85 4.64
N LEU A 96 -24.49 14.14 4.42
CA LEU A 96 -23.83 14.91 3.38
C LEU A 96 -22.33 15.02 3.67
N ALA A 97 -21.90 15.22 4.91
CA ALA A 97 -20.48 15.29 5.29
C ALA A 97 -19.68 14.07 4.79
N GLU A 98 -20.21 12.87 4.97
CA GLU A 98 -19.58 11.60 4.60
C GLU A 98 -19.52 11.42 3.08
N ARG A 99 -20.45 12.03 2.34
CA ARG A 99 -20.54 11.95 0.88
C ARG A 99 -19.65 12.94 0.13
N LEU A 100 -19.23 14.04 0.78
CA LEU A 100 -18.40 15.07 0.14
C LEU A 100 -17.10 14.54 -0.49
N LYS A 101 -16.53 13.45 0.05
CA LYS A 101 -15.34 12.79 -0.50
C LYS A 101 -15.57 12.14 -1.88
N GLY A 102 -16.84 11.84 -2.22
CA GLY A 102 -17.25 11.31 -3.51
C GLY A 102 -17.71 12.39 -4.50
N PHE A 103 -17.62 13.67 -4.13
CA PHE A 103 -17.97 14.78 -4.99
C PHE A 103 -16.70 15.38 -5.62
N PHE A 104 -16.72 15.58 -6.92
CA PHE A 104 -15.55 15.97 -7.70
C PHE A 104 -15.76 17.27 -8.47
N LEU A 105 -14.70 18.07 -8.54
CA LEU A 105 -14.55 19.21 -9.42
C LEU A 105 -13.83 18.73 -10.68
N ILE A 106 -14.43 18.92 -11.84
CA ILE A 106 -13.90 18.45 -13.13
C ILE A 106 -13.58 19.66 -14.01
N PRO A 107 -12.33 19.89 -14.43
CA PRO A 107 -12.01 20.98 -15.33
C PRO A 107 -12.69 20.76 -16.70
N SER A 108 -13.35 21.81 -17.21
CA SER A 108 -13.96 21.82 -18.53
C SER A 108 -12.97 22.30 -19.59
N GLU A 109 -13.15 21.85 -20.83
CA GLU A 109 -12.40 22.31 -22.02
C GLU A 109 -12.56 23.82 -22.27
N LYS A 110 -13.66 24.42 -21.78
CA LYS A 110 -13.96 25.85 -21.93
C LYS A 110 -13.24 26.74 -20.90
N GLY A 111 -12.36 26.16 -20.08
CA GLY A 111 -11.68 26.88 -19.01
C GLY A 111 -12.53 27.12 -17.76
N THR A 112 -13.73 26.54 -17.69
CA THR A 112 -14.58 26.52 -16.48
C THR A 112 -14.39 25.22 -15.70
N TRP A 113 -15.18 25.03 -14.64
CA TRP A 113 -15.28 23.78 -13.89
C TRP A 113 -16.70 23.21 -14.00
N ASP A 114 -16.82 21.89 -13.96
CA ASP A 114 -18.07 21.17 -13.75
C ASP A 114 -18.04 20.56 -12.34
N PHE A 115 -19.21 20.39 -11.74
CA PHE A 115 -19.36 19.71 -10.45
C PHE A 115 -20.01 18.34 -10.65
N TYR A 116 -19.36 17.29 -10.18
CA TYR A 116 -19.85 15.92 -10.28
C TYR A 116 -20.20 15.40 -8.89
N ALA A 117 -21.48 15.09 -8.67
CA ALA A 117 -21.99 14.61 -7.40
C ALA A 117 -23.09 13.57 -7.63
N ASP A 118 -23.08 12.50 -6.84
CA ASP A 118 -24.07 11.41 -6.89
C ASP A 118 -24.31 10.85 -8.30
N GLY A 119 -23.24 10.64 -9.06
CA GLY A 119 -23.35 10.12 -10.43
C GLY A 119 -23.86 11.13 -11.46
N THR A 120 -24.05 12.40 -11.08
CA THR A 120 -24.59 13.45 -11.95
C THR A 120 -23.60 14.57 -12.17
N ARG A 121 -23.42 14.98 -13.43
CA ARG A 121 -22.59 16.13 -13.81
C ARG A 121 -23.41 17.42 -13.92
N HIS A 122 -22.99 18.43 -13.18
CA HIS A 122 -23.51 19.80 -13.18
C HIS A 122 -22.52 20.73 -13.90
N LYS A 123 -22.82 21.09 -15.14
CA LYS A 123 -21.91 21.88 -15.98
C LYS A 123 -21.88 23.36 -15.62
N ASP A 124 -20.74 24.00 -15.87
CA ASP A 124 -20.55 25.45 -15.70
C ASP A 124 -20.74 25.90 -14.24
N LEU A 125 -19.97 25.30 -13.34
CA LEU A 125 -19.94 25.64 -11.92
C LEU A 125 -19.58 27.11 -11.72
N ARG A 126 -20.40 27.80 -10.94
CA ARG A 126 -20.21 29.22 -10.56
C ARG A 126 -19.86 29.34 -9.08
N SER A 127 -20.58 28.64 -8.21
CA SER A 127 -20.26 28.62 -6.78
C SER A 127 -20.72 27.34 -6.09
N LEU A 128 -19.98 26.97 -5.04
CA LEU A 128 -20.37 25.97 -4.06
C LEU A 128 -20.47 26.66 -2.69
N SER A 129 -21.60 26.49 -2.01
CA SER A 129 -21.82 27.00 -0.66
C SER A 129 -22.19 25.86 0.28
N ILE A 130 -21.31 25.57 1.23
CA ILE A 130 -21.46 24.49 2.20
C ILE A 130 -21.84 25.09 3.55
N HIS A 131 -22.76 24.45 4.25
CA HIS A 131 -23.12 24.77 5.63
C HIS A 131 -22.87 23.55 6.50
N GLY A 132 -22.07 23.73 7.54
CA GLY A 132 -21.54 22.65 8.35
C GLY A 132 -20.72 23.15 9.52
N ASP A 133 -20.52 22.29 10.51
CA ASP A 133 -19.69 22.60 11.67
C ASP A 133 -18.25 22.21 11.40
N ARG A 134 -17.34 23.17 11.56
CA ARG A 134 -15.90 22.94 11.42
C ARG A 134 -15.35 22.33 12.70
N ALA A 135 -14.40 21.40 12.58
CA ALA A 135 -13.60 20.98 13.71
C ALA A 135 -12.56 22.06 14.08
N GLU A 136 -12.63 22.55 15.32
CA GLU A 136 -11.64 23.48 15.90
C GLU A 136 -10.67 22.72 16.82
N GLU A 137 -9.97 21.75 16.25
CA GLU A 137 -9.03 20.90 16.99
C GLU A 137 -7.58 21.35 16.82
N GLY A 138 -6.68 20.78 17.65
CA GLY A 138 -5.25 21.09 17.63
C GLY A 138 -4.49 20.48 16.45
N GLU A 139 -3.17 20.69 16.44
CA GLU A 139 -2.25 20.05 15.49
C GLU A 139 -2.36 18.52 15.58
N LEU A 140 -2.56 17.87 14.43
CA LEU A 140 -2.55 16.41 14.27
C LEU A 140 -1.12 15.89 14.25
N GLU A 141 -0.79 14.93 15.11
CA GLU A 141 0.46 14.20 14.97
C GLU A 141 0.25 12.89 14.19
N VAL A 142 1.09 12.66 13.19
CA VAL A 142 1.05 11.45 12.34
C VAL A 142 2.42 10.78 12.37
N TRP A 143 2.49 9.50 12.75
CA TRP A 143 3.72 8.72 12.67
C TRP A 143 3.75 7.86 11.40
N LEU A 144 4.81 8.02 10.62
CA LEU A 144 5.03 7.40 9.33
C LEU A 144 6.22 6.42 9.40
N SER A 145 6.23 5.42 8.52
CA SER A 145 7.33 4.45 8.39
C SER A 145 7.38 3.85 6.98
N TRP A 146 8.32 2.92 6.78
CA TRP A 146 8.57 2.19 5.53
C TRP A 146 8.95 3.06 4.32
N GLU A 147 8.98 2.46 3.12
CA GLU A 147 9.27 3.20 1.91
C GLU A 147 8.13 4.18 1.59
N GLY A 148 8.51 5.38 1.15
CA GLY A 148 7.56 6.41 0.77
C GLY A 148 7.25 7.48 1.82
N VAL A 149 8.01 7.52 2.93
CA VAL A 149 7.87 8.59 3.94
C VAL A 149 7.98 10.00 3.34
N PRO A 150 8.92 10.30 2.41
CA PRO A 150 8.97 11.61 1.76
C PRO A 150 7.67 11.94 0.99
N GLU A 151 7.16 10.99 0.20
CA GLU A 151 5.93 11.12 -0.59
C GLU A 151 4.70 11.30 0.32
N LEU A 152 4.63 10.57 1.43
CA LEU A 152 3.58 10.73 2.44
C LEU A 152 3.65 12.10 3.12
N LYS A 153 4.85 12.59 3.46
CA LYS A 153 5.00 13.93 4.03
C LYS A 153 4.52 15.00 3.04
N THR A 154 4.86 14.88 1.77
CA THR A 154 4.34 15.77 0.71
C THR A 154 2.81 15.70 0.60
N GLU A 155 2.22 14.51 0.70
CA GLU A 155 0.76 14.36 0.70
C GLU A 155 0.09 15.02 1.92
N LEU A 156 0.68 14.85 3.11
CA LEU A 156 0.19 15.48 4.35
C LEU A 156 0.35 17.01 4.30
N GLU A 157 1.45 17.52 3.76
CA GLU A 157 1.68 18.96 3.53
C GLU A 157 0.66 19.52 2.54
N ARG A 158 0.37 18.81 1.45
CA ARG A 158 -0.67 19.17 0.48
C ARG A 158 -2.03 19.27 1.18
N TRP A 159 -2.45 18.25 1.92
CA TRP A 159 -3.74 18.27 2.61
C TRP A 159 -3.82 19.38 3.66
N SER A 160 -2.73 19.59 4.41
CA SER A 160 -2.60 20.68 5.39
C SER A 160 -2.82 22.05 4.72
N MET A 161 -2.16 22.31 3.58
CA MET A 161 -2.29 23.56 2.82
C MET A 161 -3.72 23.80 2.31
N LEU A 162 -4.38 22.78 1.78
CA LEU A 162 -5.71 22.93 1.16
C LEU A 162 -6.85 22.95 2.18
N SER A 163 -6.77 22.12 3.22
CA SER A 163 -7.80 22.06 4.27
C SER A 163 -7.65 23.18 5.30
N GLY A 164 -6.41 23.62 5.55
CA GLY A 164 -6.03 24.52 6.64
C GLY A 164 -5.84 23.82 7.98
N ALA A 165 -5.87 22.48 8.03
CA ALA A 165 -5.54 21.71 9.22
C ALA A 165 -4.03 21.66 9.45
N LYS A 166 -3.57 21.69 10.71
CA LYS A 166 -2.13 21.61 11.04
C LYS A 166 -1.72 20.16 11.24
N ILE A 167 -0.62 19.75 10.63
CA ILE A 167 -0.08 18.39 10.75
C ILE A 167 1.40 18.44 11.14
N ARG A 168 1.77 17.63 12.14
CA ARG A 168 3.14 17.22 12.41
C ARG A 168 3.36 15.77 11.98
N ALA A 169 4.06 15.59 10.86
CA ALA A 169 4.44 14.27 10.36
C ALA A 169 5.82 13.85 10.90
N VAL A 170 5.88 12.73 11.61
CA VAL A 170 7.11 12.21 12.24
C VAL A 170 7.52 10.91 11.55
N ASP A 171 8.77 10.85 11.10
CA ASP A 171 9.37 9.61 10.61
C ASP A 171 9.78 8.74 11.79
N VAL A 172 9.26 7.51 11.82
CA VAL A 172 9.48 6.53 12.87
C VAL A 172 9.82 5.18 12.22
N PRO A 173 11.11 4.76 12.24
CA PRO A 173 11.52 3.50 11.62
C PRO A 173 10.80 2.26 12.16
N ASP A 174 10.44 2.24 13.45
CA ASP A 174 9.63 1.19 14.06
C ASP A 174 8.45 1.81 14.83
N THR A 175 7.33 2.02 14.12
CA THR A 175 6.13 2.64 14.70
C THR A 175 5.57 1.80 15.84
N ARG A 176 5.60 0.47 15.74
CA ARG A 176 5.12 -0.45 16.77
C ARG A 176 5.92 -0.30 18.06
N ALA A 177 7.24 -0.44 18.00
CA ALA A 177 8.10 -0.38 19.18
C ALA A 177 8.06 1.00 19.85
N LYS A 178 8.11 2.08 19.06
CA LYS A 178 7.99 3.44 19.59
C LYS A 178 6.65 3.63 20.28
N TYR A 179 5.54 3.25 19.64
CA TYR A 179 4.19 3.44 20.16
C TYR A 179 3.98 2.72 21.49
N LEU A 180 4.30 1.42 21.53
CA LEU A 180 4.15 0.60 22.75
C LEU A 180 5.05 1.09 23.89
N THR A 181 6.23 1.60 23.58
CA THR A 181 7.15 2.16 24.59
C THR A 181 6.65 3.51 25.10
N THR A 182 6.12 4.36 24.22
CA THR A 182 5.46 5.62 24.60
C THR A 182 4.29 5.35 25.53
N LEU A 183 3.41 4.39 25.23
CA LEU A 183 2.32 4.00 26.13
C LEU A 183 2.82 3.51 27.49
N ARG A 184 3.79 2.60 27.52
CA ARG A 184 4.34 2.05 28.77
C ARG A 184 5.00 3.12 29.65
N GLY A 185 5.60 4.14 29.03
CA GLY A 185 6.19 5.28 29.73
C GLY A 185 5.18 6.34 30.18
N GLY A 186 3.87 6.14 29.99
CA GLY A 186 2.85 7.17 30.24
C GLY A 186 2.92 8.37 29.29
N GLY A 187 3.67 8.23 28.20
CA GLY A 187 3.77 9.21 27.13
C GLY A 187 2.53 9.23 26.25
N ARG A 188 2.51 10.16 25.29
CA ARG A 188 1.38 10.36 24.38
C ARG A 188 1.73 9.85 22.99
N PRO A 189 1.02 8.83 22.48
CA PRO A 189 1.12 8.42 21.08
C PRO A 189 0.54 9.49 20.13
N PRO A 190 0.77 9.35 18.81
CA PRO A 190 0.26 10.30 17.80
C PRO A 190 -1.27 10.19 17.65
N ASP A 191 -1.91 11.07 16.88
CA ASP A 191 -3.33 10.91 16.53
C ASP A 191 -3.52 9.76 15.53
N LEU A 192 -2.66 9.71 14.50
CA LEU A 192 -2.61 8.62 13.52
C LEU A 192 -1.24 7.95 13.51
N VAL A 193 -1.24 6.63 13.31
CA VAL A 193 -0.02 5.85 13.16
C VAL A 193 -0.14 4.91 11.97
N MET A 194 0.88 4.90 11.12
CA MET A 194 0.99 3.91 10.07
C MET A 194 1.43 2.57 10.67
N ILE A 195 0.67 1.52 10.39
CA ILE A 195 0.90 0.16 10.88
C ILE A 195 0.95 -0.86 9.74
N GLN A 196 1.72 -1.92 9.95
CA GLN A 196 1.67 -3.14 9.13
C GLN A 196 0.64 -4.09 9.73
N SER A 197 -0.10 -4.81 8.87
CA SER A 197 -1.18 -5.72 9.27
C SER A 197 -0.77 -6.77 10.31
N ASP A 198 0.43 -7.35 10.21
CA ASP A 198 0.92 -8.37 11.15
C ASP A 198 1.26 -7.85 12.55
N ASN A 199 1.30 -6.52 12.73
CA ASN A 199 1.51 -5.88 14.02
C ASN A 199 0.20 -5.54 14.74
N LEU A 200 -0.96 -5.66 14.08
CA LEU A 200 -2.24 -5.17 14.59
C LEU A 200 -2.59 -5.77 15.96
N ALA A 201 -2.42 -7.08 16.14
CA ALA A 201 -2.71 -7.75 17.42
C ALA A 201 -1.97 -7.12 18.62
N ASP A 202 -0.71 -6.69 18.45
CA ASP A 202 0.06 -6.10 19.54
C ASP A 202 -0.53 -4.74 19.98
N PHE A 203 -1.04 -3.95 19.03
CA PHE A 203 -1.74 -2.71 19.34
C PHE A 203 -3.07 -2.97 20.06
N LEU A 204 -3.82 -3.99 19.67
CA LEU A 204 -5.09 -4.33 20.33
C LEU A 204 -4.87 -4.87 21.75
N SER A 205 -3.86 -5.70 21.96
CA SER A 205 -3.45 -6.15 23.30
C SER A 205 -3.07 -4.99 24.21
N ALA A 206 -2.50 -3.92 23.66
CA ALA A 206 -2.19 -2.68 24.39
C ALA A 206 -3.38 -1.72 24.52
N GLN A 207 -4.57 -2.08 24.01
CA GLN A 207 -5.76 -1.23 23.92
C GLN A 207 -5.48 0.14 23.27
N ALA A 208 -4.57 0.14 22.30
CA ALA A 208 -3.94 1.33 21.77
C ALA A 208 -4.81 2.10 20.76
N LEU A 209 -5.66 1.39 20.03
CA LEU A 209 -6.35 1.92 18.84
C LEU A 209 -7.84 2.03 19.10
N GLN A 210 -8.49 2.86 18.28
CA GLN A 210 -9.94 2.89 18.19
C GLN A 210 -10.42 2.24 16.88
N PRO A 211 -11.61 1.63 16.90
CA PRO A 211 -12.22 0.98 15.75
C PRO A 211 -12.75 2.02 14.76
N LEU A 212 -12.69 1.70 13.47
CA LEU A 212 -12.97 2.60 12.35
C LEU A 212 -14.24 2.19 11.58
N ASP A 213 -15.10 1.40 12.21
CA ASP A 213 -16.32 0.82 11.60
C ASP A 213 -17.31 1.89 11.08
N ARG A 214 -17.19 3.13 11.56
CA ARG A 214 -18.03 4.28 11.16
C ARG A 214 -17.59 4.95 9.87
N ILE A 215 -16.36 4.66 9.40
CA ILE A 215 -15.85 5.21 8.15
C ILE A 215 -16.29 4.30 7.02
N GLU A 216 -16.89 4.87 5.99
CA GLU A 216 -17.24 4.10 4.79
C GLU A 216 -15.97 3.69 4.02
N THR A 217 -15.88 2.39 3.74
CA THR A 217 -14.73 1.71 3.13
C THR A 217 -15.10 0.92 1.88
N GLY A 218 -16.18 1.32 1.20
CA GLY A 218 -16.71 0.63 0.01
C GLY A 218 -15.69 0.49 -1.12
N GLU A 219 -14.81 1.48 -1.28
CA GLU A 219 -13.78 1.50 -2.32
C GLU A 219 -12.48 0.79 -1.93
N LEU A 220 -12.33 0.38 -0.67
CA LEU A 220 -11.15 -0.32 -0.19
C LEU A 220 -11.29 -1.82 -0.45
N SER A 221 -10.21 -2.43 -0.93
CA SER A 221 -10.17 -3.86 -1.27
C SER A 221 -10.59 -4.74 -0.11
N ALA A 222 -11.34 -5.80 -0.41
CA ALA A 222 -11.79 -6.78 0.59
C ALA A 222 -10.60 -7.38 1.35
N LYS A 223 -9.53 -7.76 0.64
CA LYS A 223 -8.28 -8.28 1.22
C LYS A 223 -7.59 -7.29 2.17
N GLY A 224 -7.58 -6.00 1.82
CA GLY A 224 -7.02 -4.97 2.70
C GLY A 224 -7.85 -4.78 3.97
N LYS A 225 -9.18 -4.83 3.87
CA LYS A 225 -10.08 -4.79 5.03
C LYS A 225 -9.91 -6.01 5.92
N GLU A 226 -9.77 -7.20 5.34
CA GLU A 226 -9.45 -8.45 6.05
C GLU A 226 -8.14 -8.35 6.83
N ALA A 227 -7.09 -7.78 6.21
CA ALA A 227 -5.78 -7.62 6.82
C ALA A 227 -5.76 -6.71 8.07
N PHE A 228 -6.80 -5.90 8.29
CA PHE A 228 -6.92 -5.01 9.45
C PHE A 228 -8.18 -5.26 10.30
N ARG A 229 -8.81 -6.43 10.13
CA ARG A 229 -10.02 -6.81 10.87
C ARG A 229 -9.72 -7.87 11.93
N ILE A 230 -10.09 -7.59 13.17
CA ILE A 230 -10.08 -8.56 14.29
C ILE A 230 -11.40 -8.40 15.03
N ASP A 231 -12.03 -9.52 15.39
CA ASP A 231 -13.31 -9.58 16.10
C ASP A 231 -14.43 -8.77 15.41
N GLU A 232 -14.52 -8.91 14.08
CA GLU A 232 -15.47 -8.19 13.20
C GLU A 232 -15.32 -6.66 13.15
N ARG A 233 -14.27 -6.10 13.76
CA ARG A 233 -14.01 -4.66 13.76
C ARG A 233 -12.81 -4.30 12.90
N LEU A 234 -12.92 -3.20 12.16
CA LEU A 234 -11.83 -2.64 11.38
C LEU A 234 -11.01 -1.68 12.24
N TRP A 235 -9.69 -1.88 12.33
CA TRP A 235 -8.83 -1.09 13.23
C TRP A 235 -7.84 -0.17 12.52
N ALA A 236 -7.70 -0.33 11.20
CA ALA A 236 -6.88 0.52 10.35
C ALA A 236 -7.52 0.59 8.95
N LEU A 237 -7.39 1.74 8.28
CA LEU A 237 -7.73 1.82 6.86
C LEU A 237 -6.52 1.38 6.03
N PRO A 238 -6.65 0.35 5.18
CA PRO A 238 -5.56 -0.06 4.29
C PRO A 238 -5.21 1.07 3.32
N PHE A 239 -3.91 1.31 3.13
CA PHE A 239 -3.38 2.39 2.30
C PHE A 239 -2.68 1.85 1.05
N TYR A 240 -1.71 0.96 1.22
CA TYR A 240 -1.13 0.19 0.12
C TYR A 240 -0.72 -1.19 0.60
N PHE A 241 -0.36 -2.05 -0.34
CA PHE A 241 0.31 -3.30 -0.03
C PHE A 241 1.45 -3.58 -0.99
N ASP A 242 2.39 -4.37 -0.49
CA ASP A 242 3.39 -5.02 -1.32
C ASP A 242 2.97 -6.45 -1.61
N SER A 243 3.37 -6.95 -2.77
CA SER A 243 3.20 -8.36 -3.12
C SER A 243 4.52 -8.97 -3.53
N GLN A 244 4.68 -10.25 -3.24
CA GLN A 244 5.81 -11.03 -3.73
C GLN A 244 5.75 -11.24 -5.25
N LEU A 245 6.92 -11.26 -5.87
CA LEU A 245 7.13 -11.42 -7.31
C LEU A 245 8.41 -12.21 -7.58
N VAL A 246 8.47 -12.82 -8.77
CA VAL A 246 9.74 -13.28 -9.34
C VAL A 246 10.36 -12.11 -10.10
N PHE A 247 11.57 -11.73 -9.74
CA PHE A 247 12.37 -10.77 -10.51
C PHE A 247 13.37 -11.55 -11.35
N TYR A 248 13.51 -11.20 -12.63
CA TYR A 248 14.46 -11.87 -13.51
C TYR A 248 15.32 -10.88 -14.28
N ASN A 249 16.59 -11.25 -14.47
CA ASN A 249 17.53 -10.49 -15.27
C ASN A 249 17.26 -10.77 -16.75
N THR A 250 16.79 -9.76 -17.47
CA THR A 250 16.38 -9.86 -18.88
C THR A 250 17.53 -10.26 -19.83
N ARG A 251 18.79 -10.12 -19.41
CA ARG A 251 19.96 -10.59 -20.19
C ARG A 251 20.20 -12.09 -20.02
N LEU A 252 19.78 -12.67 -18.91
CA LEU A 252 19.96 -14.10 -18.61
C LEU A 252 18.70 -14.92 -18.95
N VAL A 253 17.53 -14.31 -18.76
CA VAL A 253 16.20 -14.86 -19.04
C VAL A 253 15.50 -13.91 -20.04
N PRO A 254 15.73 -14.10 -21.36
CA PRO A 254 15.23 -13.18 -22.39
C PRO A 254 13.74 -13.37 -22.69
N GLU A 255 13.21 -14.58 -22.48
CA GLU A 255 11.80 -14.88 -22.69
C GLU A 255 11.02 -14.62 -21.41
N ALA A 256 10.04 -13.71 -21.49
CA ALA A 256 9.17 -13.42 -20.36
C ALA A 256 8.34 -14.66 -19.99
N PRO A 257 8.25 -15.02 -18.69
CA PRO A 257 7.34 -16.07 -18.26
C PRO A 257 5.89 -15.75 -18.63
N ARG A 258 5.14 -16.78 -19.03
CA ARG A 258 3.69 -16.67 -19.29
C ARG A 258 2.93 -16.55 -17.97
N ASP A 259 1.71 -16.00 -17.99
CA ASP A 259 0.90 -15.84 -16.77
C ASP A 259 0.54 -17.19 -16.12
N ASP A 260 0.52 -18.26 -16.90
CA ASP A 260 0.14 -19.61 -16.47
C ASP A 260 1.33 -20.55 -16.30
N TRP A 261 2.56 -20.03 -16.31
CA TRP A 261 3.78 -20.81 -16.09
C TRP A 261 3.79 -21.61 -14.78
N THR A 262 4.60 -22.66 -14.77
CA THR A 262 4.62 -23.69 -13.74
C THR A 262 5.96 -23.73 -12.98
N LEU A 263 6.02 -24.46 -11.86
CA LEU A 263 7.31 -24.75 -11.23
C LEU A 263 8.24 -25.53 -12.15
N ASP A 264 7.72 -26.41 -13.01
CA ASP A 264 8.52 -27.14 -14.01
C ASP A 264 9.15 -26.16 -15.03
N ASP A 265 8.41 -25.10 -15.41
CA ASP A 265 8.95 -24.02 -16.25
C ASP A 265 10.05 -23.22 -15.52
N LEU A 266 9.84 -22.92 -14.24
CA LEU A 266 10.84 -22.25 -13.40
C LEU A 266 12.12 -23.08 -13.31
N GLU A 267 12.01 -24.40 -13.12
CA GLU A 267 13.13 -25.35 -13.10
C GLU A 267 13.88 -25.37 -14.44
N ARG A 268 13.15 -25.43 -15.56
CA ARG A 268 13.75 -25.38 -16.90
C ARG A 268 14.47 -24.05 -17.18
N ILE A 269 13.91 -22.93 -16.75
CA ILE A 269 14.59 -21.62 -16.83
C ILE A 269 15.84 -21.64 -15.96
N ALA A 270 15.77 -22.20 -14.75
CA ALA A 270 16.91 -22.32 -13.86
C ALA A 270 18.03 -23.16 -14.51
N ASP A 271 17.72 -24.30 -15.11
CA ASP A 271 18.69 -25.13 -15.83
C ASP A 271 19.35 -24.40 -17.00
N SER A 272 18.59 -23.60 -17.75
CA SER A 272 19.12 -22.77 -18.84
C SER A 272 20.09 -21.69 -18.34
N VAL A 273 19.81 -21.08 -17.19
CA VAL A 273 20.73 -20.10 -16.57
C VAL A 273 21.96 -20.79 -16.01
N ALA A 274 21.82 -21.96 -15.38
CA ALA A 274 22.92 -22.76 -14.86
C ALA A 274 23.91 -23.15 -15.98
N ALA A 275 23.38 -23.58 -17.13
CA ALA A 275 24.18 -23.93 -18.31
C ALA A 275 25.04 -22.77 -18.85
N LYS A 276 24.70 -21.51 -18.51
CA LYS A 276 25.50 -20.31 -18.83
C LYS A 276 26.57 -20.00 -17.78
N GLY A 277 26.78 -20.87 -16.79
CA GLY A 277 27.71 -20.65 -15.67
C GLY A 277 27.26 -19.55 -14.71
N ARG A 278 25.96 -19.28 -14.62
CA ARG A 278 25.36 -18.24 -13.75
C ARG A 278 24.57 -18.87 -12.62
N THR A 279 24.35 -18.10 -11.56
CA THR A 279 23.49 -18.55 -10.46
C THR A 279 22.03 -18.51 -10.92
N PRO A 280 21.27 -19.60 -10.92
CA PRO A 280 19.97 -19.60 -11.57
C PRO A 280 18.92 -18.82 -10.80
N LEU A 281 18.71 -19.21 -9.54
CA LEU A 281 17.67 -18.67 -8.68
C LEU A 281 18.23 -18.46 -7.27
N SER A 282 17.76 -17.42 -6.58
CA SER A 282 18.11 -17.18 -5.18
C SER A 282 17.02 -16.44 -4.42
N TRP A 283 16.81 -16.81 -3.16
CA TRP A 283 16.07 -16.03 -2.17
C TRP A 283 16.52 -16.38 -0.76
N ASN A 284 16.04 -15.61 0.22
CA ASN A 284 16.28 -15.90 1.63
C ASN A 284 15.46 -17.13 2.07
N LEU A 285 15.99 -18.32 1.82
CA LEU A 285 15.34 -19.60 2.14
C LEU A 285 15.01 -19.76 3.63
N TYR A 286 15.66 -19.02 4.52
CA TYR A 286 15.40 -19.05 5.96
C TYR A 286 14.16 -18.26 6.38
N SER A 287 13.49 -17.58 5.45
CA SER A 287 12.31 -16.77 5.79
C SER A 287 11.00 -17.52 5.51
N ALA A 288 10.20 -17.66 6.57
CA ALA A 288 8.82 -18.12 6.50
C ALA A 288 7.95 -17.34 5.50
N TYR A 289 8.29 -16.07 5.27
CA TYR A 289 7.61 -15.21 4.29
C TYR A 289 7.63 -15.85 2.89
N TRP A 290 8.74 -16.47 2.49
CA TRP A 290 8.83 -17.16 1.19
C TRP A 290 8.25 -18.57 1.26
N LEU A 291 8.54 -19.33 2.34
CA LEU A 291 8.08 -20.72 2.47
C LEU A 291 6.56 -20.85 2.37
N LEU A 292 5.80 -19.97 3.02
CA LEU A 292 4.34 -20.05 3.08
C LEU A 292 3.70 -19.98 1.69
N SER A 293 4.26 -19.18 0.79
CA SER A 293 3.78 -19.06 -0.59
C SER A 293 3.88 -20.38 -1.33
N PHE A 294 5.00 -21.09 -1.19
CA PHE A 294 5.17 -22.43 -1.77
C PHE A 294 4.31 -23.48 -1.05
N ALA A 295 4.22 -23.43 0.28
CA ALA A 295 3.33 -24.31 1.04
C ALA A 295 1.89 -24.22 0.51
N SER A 296 1.45 -23.02 0.12
CA SER A 296 0.12 -22.83 -0.48
C SER A 296 -0.07 -23.51 -1.83
N GLY A 297 0.90 -23.37 -2.73
CA GLY A 297 0.92 -24.07 -4.01
C GLY A 297 0.94 -25.59 -3.83
N PHE A 298 1.65 -26.07 -2.80
CA PHE A 298 1.68 -27.49 -2.45
C PHE A 298 0.49 -27.97 -1.60
N GLY A 299 -0.49 -27.11 -1.29
CA GLY A 299 -1.79 -27.53 -0.74
C GLY A 299 -2.13 -27.02 0.67
N LYS A 300 -1.33 -26.13 1.28
CA LYS A 300 -1.71 -25.43 2.51
C LYS A 300 -2.69 -24.29 2.19
N ALA A 301 -3.94 -24.39 2.64
CA ALA A 301 -4.99 -23.45 2.22
C ALA A 301 -4.75 -21.99 2.70
N SER A 302 -4.19 -21.83 3.90
CA SER A 302 -4.05 -20.55 4.59
C SER A 302 -2.93 -20.60 5.63
N ILE A 303 -2.49 -19.44 6.12
CA ILE A 303 -1.48 -19.35 7.18
C ILE A 303 -2.03 -19.94 8.50
N SER A 304 -3.23 -19.53 8.88
CA SER A 304 -3.99 -20.13 9.98
C SER A 304 -4.82 -21.30 9.47
N ASP A 305 -4.86 -22.39 10.22
CA ASP A 305 -5.72 -23.54 9.93
C ASP A 305 -7.18 -23.23 10.32
N PRO A 306 -8.17 -24.02 9.84
CA PRO A 306 -9.59 -23.75 10.07
C PRO A 306 -10.02 -23.68 11.55
N ASP A 307 -9.27 -24.33 12.43
CA ASP A 307 -9.50 -24.31 13.88
C ASP A 307 -8.72 -23.20 14.61
N GLY A 308 -8.13 -22.26 13.87
CA GLY A 308 -7.33 -21.15 14.39
C GLY A 308 -5.89 -21.52 14.76
N GLY A 309 -5.49 -22.80 14.60
CA GLY A 309 -4.12 -23.24 14.80
C GLY A 309 -3.16 -22.70 13.74
N VAL A 310 -1.86 -22.73 14.01
CA VAL A 310 -0.83 -22.35 13.02
C VAL A 310 0.21 -23.47 12.94
N ARG A 311 -0.03 -24.43 12.04
CA ARG A 311 0.79 -25.65 11.95
C ARG A 311 1.83 -25.57 10.82
N PRO A 312 3.13 -25.62 11.13
CA PRO A 312 4.20 -25.75 10.13
C PRO A 312 4.42 -27.19 9.64
N ASP A 313 3.91 -28.19 10.35
CA ASP A 313 4.09 -29.62 10.05
C ASP A 313 3.00 -30.20 9.13
N ASP A 314 2.23 -29.33 8.46
CA ASP A 314 1.19 -29.77 7.53
C ASP A 314 1.79 -30.37 6.22
N PRO A 315 1.02 -31.23 5.50
CA PRO A 315 1.52 -31.87 4.28
C PRO A 315 1.95 -30.90 3.18
N GLY A 316 1.32 -29.73 3.05
CA GLY A 316 1.65 -28.72 2.05
C GLY A 316 3.01 -28.10 2.34
N THR A 317 3.26 -27.71 3.59
CA THR A 317 4.56 -27.18 4.04
C THR A 317 5.67 -28.22 3.88
N LYS A 318 5.42 -29.49 4.24
CA LYS A 318 6.40 -30.58 4.05
C LYS A 318 6.78 -30.78 2.58
N ARG A 319 5.80 -30.80 1.67
CA ARG A 319 6.05 -30.92 0.23
C ARG A 319 6.82 -29.72 -0.33
N ALA A 320 6.45 -28.50 0.07
CA ALA A 320 7.18 -27.29 -0.33
C ALA A 320 8.65 -27.33 0.12
N LEU A 321 8.90 -27.74 1.35
CA LEU A 321 10.25 -27.87 1.89
C LEU A 321 11.06 -28.96 1.16
N ALA A 322 10.45 -30.11 0.87
CA ALA A 322 11.08 -31.16 0.08
C ALA A 322 11.47 -30.67 -1.33
N TRP A 323 10.59 -29.93 -2.00
CA TRP A 323 10.88 -29.30 -3.29
C TRP A 323 12.04 -28.29 -3.19
N MET A 324 12.05 -27.43 -2.17
CA MET A 324 13.16 -26.47 -1.97
C MET A 324 14.50 -27.18 -1.73
N LEU A 325 14.51 -28.27 -0.95
CA LEU A 325 15.72 -29.06 -0.72
C LEU A 325 16.23 -29.72 -2.00
N ASP A 326 15.35 -30.23 -2.86
CA ASP A 326 15.73 -30.76 -4.17
C ASP A 326 16.30 -29.67 -5.09
N MET A 327 15.70 -28.49 -5.10
CA MET A 327 16.21 -27.33 -5.85
C MET A 327 17.60 -26.87 -5.39
N ILE A 328 17.91 -26.97 -4.09
CA ILE A 328 19.26 -26.72 -3.57
C ILE A 328 20.21 -27.84 -4.01
N LYS A 329 19.80 -29.11 -3.85
CA LYS A 329 20.62 -30.28 -4.18
C LYS A 329 20.98 -30.34 -5.68
N SER A 330 20.05 -29.94 -6.54
CA SER A 330 20.24 -29.84 -8.00
C SER A 330 21.01 -28.60 -8.44
N GLY A 331 21.40 -27.71 -7.51
CA GLY A 331 22.14 -26.49 -7.81
C GLY A 331 21.31 -25.39 -8.49
N ARG A 332 19.98 -25.55 -8.54
CA ARG A 332 19.06 -24.57 -9.14
C ARG A 332 18.85 -23.36 -8.24
N ILE A 333 18.95 -23.52 -6.91
CA ILE A 333 18.89 -22.41 -5.96
C ILE A 333 20.20 -22.23 -5.21
N ALA A 334 20.71 -21.00 -5.16
CA ALA A 334 21.70 -20.58 -4.18
C ALA A 334 21.02 -19.96 -2.95
N ALA A 335 21.25 -20.54 -1.78
CA ALA A 335 20.79 -19.98 -0.51
C ALA A 335 21.66 -18.78 -0.11
N LEU A 336 21.15 -17.57 -0.28
CA LEU A 336 21.85 -16.34 0.06
C LEU A 336 21.01 -15.52 1.05
N GLU A 337 21.69 -14.84 1.98
CA GLU A 337 21.06 -13.79 2.75
C GLU A 337 20.66 -12.62 1.84
N ARG A 338 19.66 -11.84 2.27
CA ARG A 338 19.02 -10.82 1.44
C ARG A 338 20.01 -9.87 0.75
N ASP A 339 20.94 -9.29 1.49
CA ASP A 339 21.79 -8.23 0.93
C ASP A 339 22.81 -8.79 -0.07
N ALA A 340 23.35 -9.98 0.20
CA ALA A 340 24.22 -10.69 -0.74
C ALA A 340 23.46 -11.08 -2.02
N MET A 341 22.21 -11.56 -1.89
CA MET A 341 21.34 -11.85 -3.03
C MET A 341 21.09 -10.60 -3.87
N MET A 342 20.68 -9.49 -3.24
CA MET A 342 20.38 -8.24 -3.96
C MET A 342 21.62 -7.72 -4.69
N ALA A 343 22.79 -7.73 -4.05
CA ALA A 343 24.04 -7.28 -4.66
C ALA A 343 24.43 -8.13 -5.89
N ARG A 344 24.30 -9.47 -5.79
CA ARG A 344 24.65 -10.38 -6.89
C ARG A 344 23.62 -10.39 -8.03
N PHE A 345 22.35 -10.14 -7.72
CA PHE A 345 21.36 -9.88 -8.76
C PHE A 345 21.66 -8.56 -9.47
N ALA A 346 22.02 -7.52 -8.71
CA ALA A 346 22.37 -6.22 -9.26
C ALA A 346 23.63 -6.25 -10.14
N SER A 347 24.62 -7.09 -9.82
CA SER A 347 25.82 -7.32 -10.64
C SER A 347 25.56 -8.18 -11.89
N GLY A 348 24.36 -8.76 -12.03
CA GLY A 348 23.99 -9.62 -13.14
C GLY A 348 24.49 -11.06 -13.04
N GLU A 349 24.86 -11.52 -11.84
CA GLU A 349 25.29 -12.91 -11.61
C GLU A 349 24.13 -13.90 -11.43
N ILE A 350 22.97 -13.39 -10.99
CA ILE A 350 21.79 -14.21 -10.70
C ILE A 350 20.73 -14.04 -11.79
N GLY A 351 20.20 -15.15 -12.30
CA GLY A 351 19.14 -15.16 -13.31
C GLY A 351 17.79 -14.68 -12.78
N MET A 352 17.37 -15.21 -11.62
CA MET A 352 16.10 -14.92 -10.98
C MET A 352 16.25 -14.76 -9.47
N ILE A 353 15.47 -13.87 -8.86
CA ILE A 353 15.33 -13.77 -7.41
C ILE A 353 13.86 -13.69 -7.00
N LEU A 354 13.56 -14.08 -5.75
CA LEU A 354 12.29 -13.72 -5.13
C LEU A 354 12.49 -12.44 -4.30
N SER A 355 11.64 -11.46 -4.57
CA SER A 355 11.53 -10.24 -3.77
C SER A 355 10.09 -9.72 -3.78
N GLY A 356 9.81 -8.65 -3.04
CA GLY A 356 8.53 -7.95 -3.09
C GLY A 356 8.54 -6.77 -4.05
N SER A 357 7.35 -6.29 -4.42
CA SER A 357 7.13 -5.07 -5.21
C SER A 357 7.88 -3.86 -4.67
N TYR A 358 8.16 -3.80 -3.36
CA TYR A 358 9.00 -2.77 -2.73
C TYR A 358 10.40 -2.62 -3.37
N SER A 359 10.89 -3.63 -4.10
CA SER A 359 12.21 -3.57 -4.76
C SER A 359 12.18 -2.86 -6.12
N ILE A 360 10.99 -2.71 -6.72
CA ILE A 360 10.84 -2.14 -8.06
C ILE A 360 11.42 -0.73 -8.17
N PRO A 361 11.08 0.23 -7.28
CA PRO A 361 11.54 1.62 -7.44
C PRO A 361 13.06 1.72 -7.43
N GLU A 362 13.72 1.00 -6.52
CA GLU A 362 15.17 1.03 -6.41
C GLU A 362 15.82 0.40 -7.65
N PHE A 363 15.30 -0.72 -8.15
CA PHE A 363 15.84 -1.37 -9.35
C PHE A 363 15.66 -0.51 -10.61
N GLU A 364 14.55 0.21 -10.74
CA GLU A 364 14.36 1.19 -11.82
C GLU A 364 15.32 2.37 -11.67
N ARG A 365 15.47 2.90 -10.45
CA ARG A 365 16.34 4.04 -10.15
C ARG A 365 17.81 3.76 -10.52
N ILE A 366 18.30 2.55 -10.27
CA ILE A 366 19.68 2.15 -10.62
C ILE A 366 19.81 1.65 -12.06
N GLY A 367 18.73 1.63 -12.85
CA GLY A 367 18.74 1.21 -14.25
C GLY A 367 19.03 -0.28 -14.45
N LEU A 368 18.61 -1.14 -13.51
CA LEU A 368 18.84 -2.57 -13.61
C LEU A 368 18.10 -3.15 -14.83
N PRO A 369 18.71 -4.04 -15.65
CA PRO A 369 18.00 -4.73 -16.73
C PRO A 369 17.12 -5.88 -16.19
N PHE A 370 16.04 -5.54 -15.50
CA PHE A 370 15.11 -6.50 -14.91
C PHE A 370 13.70 -6.44 -15.50
N ALA A 371 12.98 -7.53 -15.28
CA ALA A 371 11.53 -7.56 -15.37
C ALA A 371 10.99 -8.46 -14.26
N VAL A 372 9.67 -8.47 -14.11
CA VAL A 372 8.98 -9.24 -13.06
C VAL A 372 7.96 -10.20 -13.66
N ALA A 373 7.67 -11.25 -12.91
CA ALA A 373 6.60 -12.20 -13.21
C ALA A 373 5.82 -12.53 -11.92
N PRO A 374 4.50 -12.80 -12.03
CA PRO A 374 3.73 -13.34 -10.91
C PRO A 374 4.25 -14.74 -10.56
N TYR A 375 3.93 -15.22 -9.38
CA TYR A 375 4.34 -16.56 -8.96
C TYR A 375 3.72 -17.67 -9.85
N PRO A 376 4.47 -18.76 -10.11
CA PRO A 376 4.01 -19.86 -10.95
C PRO A 376 2.98 -20.73 -10.23
N ARG A 377 2.42 -21.72 -10.94
CA ARG A 377 1.55 -22.76 -10.36
C ARG A 377 2.27 -24.09 -10.16
N VAL A 378 1.76 -24.90 -9.23
CA VAL A 378 2.19 -26.28 -9.00
C VAL A 378 1.32 -27.23 -9.81
N VAL A 379 1.91 -28.00 -10.72
CA VAL A 379 1.16 -28.89 -11.63
C VAL A 379 0.40 -29.98 -10.88
N SER A 380 1.04 -30.63 -9.90
CA SER A 380 0.47 -31.77 -9.18
C SER A 380 -0.76 -31.43 -8.34
N THR A 381 -0.92 -30.17 -7.94
CA THR A 381 -2.08 -29.70 -7.15
C THR A 381 -3.02 -28.81 -7.97
N GLY A 382 -2.57 -28.30 -9.12
CA GLY A 382 -3.25 -27.29 -9.91
C GLY A 382 -3.30 -25.90 -9.26
N ARG A 383 -2.65 -25.70 -8.10
CA ARG A 383 -2.76 -24.47 -7.30
C ARG A 383 -1.66 -23.46 -7.66
N PRO A 384 -1.95 -22.15 -7.64
CA PRO A 384 -0.90 -21.13 -7.71
C PRO A 384 -0.03 -21.19 -6.45
N VAL A 385 1.26 -20.89 -6.59
CA VAL A 385 2.09 -20.46 -5.46
C VAL A 385 1.59 -19.06 -5.09
N ALA A 386 0.82 -18.93 -4.03
CA ALA A 386 0.18 -17.67 -3.69
C ALA A 386 1.16 -16.70 -3.01
N PRO A 387 1.40 -15.49 -3.56
CA PRO A 387 2.26 -14.50 -2.92
C PRO A 387 1.60 -13.98 -1.65
N LEU A 388 2.40 -13.69 -0.62
CA LEU A 388 1.89 -12.99 0.56
C LEU A 388 1.68 -11.52 0.24
N LEU A 389 0.51 -11.01 0.65
CA LEU A 389 0.12 -9.60 0.52
C LEU A 389 0.40 -8.88 1.83
N ASP A 390 1.34 -7.94 1.77
CA ASP A 390 1.86 -7.23 2.93
C ASP A 390 1.27 -5.81 3.01
N PHE A 391 0.09 -5.72 3.65
CA PHE A 391 -0.68 -4.49 3.80
C PHE A 391 -0.11 -3.56 4.87
N LYS A 392 -0.05 -2.28 4.52
CA LYS A 392 0.16 -1.15 5.43
C LYS A 392 -1.07 -0.25 5.39
N GLY A 393 -1.39 0.32 6.54
CA GLY A 393 -2.57 1.15 6.71
C GLY A 393 -2.38 2.16 7.83
N PHE A 394 -3.34 3.07 7.97
CA PHE A 394 -3.34 4.06 9.04
C PHE A 394 -4.39 3.68 10.09
N ALA A 395 -3.94 3.61 11.33
CA ALA A 395 -4.78 3.42 12.50
C ALA A 395 -4.94 4.72 13.27
N MET A 396 -6.08 4.89 13.93
CA MET A 396 -6.32 6.02 14.83
C MET A 396 -6.06 5.59 16.27
N SER A 397 -5.27 6.38 16.99
CA SER A 397 -4.99 6.14 18.40
C SER A 397 -6.26 6.34 19.22
N ARG A 398 -6.46 5.48 20.23
CA ARG A 398 -7.57 5.60 21.19
C ARG A 398 -7.53 6.92 21.97
N SER A 399 -6.34 7.47 22.17
CA SER A 399 -6.09 8.72 22.90
C SER A 399 -5.95 9.95 21.99
N SER A 400 -6.41 9.88 20.74
CA SER A 400 -6.35 11.03 19.81
C SER A 400 -7.03 12.25 20.44
N ARG A 401 -6.41 13.42 20.23
CA ARG A 401 -6.90 14.72 20.73
C ARG A 401 -7.62 15.53 19.66
N SER A 402 -7.50 15.09 18.42
CA SER A 402 -8.15 15.68 17.27
C SER A 402 -8.91 14.59 16.48
N PRO A 403 -9.84 13.85 17.09
CA PRO A 403 -10.49 12.69 16.48
C PRO A 403 -11.24 13.03 15.18
N VAL A 404 -11.85 14.20 15.07
CA VAL A 404 -12.59 14.59 13.86
C VAL A 404 -11.61 14.86 12.72
N SER A 405 -10.56 15.63 12.99
CA SER A 405 -9.53 15.94 12.00
C SER A 405 -8.75 14.68 11.59
N ALA A 406 -8.49 13.78 12.54
CA ALA A 406 -7.86 12.48 12.29
C ALA A 406 -8.75 11.60 11.39
N GLN A 407 -10.07 11.57 11.62
CA GLN A 407 -11.01 10.85 10.77
C GLN A 407 -11.03 11.42 9.34
N ARG A 408 -11.13 12.74 9.18
CA ARG A 408 -11.14 13.37 7.84
C ARG A 408 -9.81 13.17 7.11
N LEU A 409 -8.70 13.13 7.83
CA LEU A 409 -7.40 12.77 7.25
C LEU A 409 -7.33 11.29 6.85
N LEU A 410 -7.88 10.36 7.64
CA LEU A 410 -7.98 8.95 7.26
C LEU A 410 -8.83 8.77 5.99
N GLU A 411 -9.97 9.44 5.90
CA GLU A 411 -10.83 9.43 4.71
C GLU A 411 -10.05 9.92 3.48
N HIS A 412 -9.30 11.02 3.61
CA HIS A 412 -8.44 11.54 2.55
C HIS A 412 -7.34 10.54 2.13
N LEU A 413 -6.58 9.99 3.09
CA LEU A 413 -5.52 9.02 2.83
C LEU A 413 -6.06 7.72 2.21
N SER A 414 -7.27 7.30 2.58
CA SER A 414 -7.95 6.13 2.00
C SER A 414 -8.57 6.40 0.62
N GLY A 415 -8.65 7.68 0.23
CA GLY A 415 -9.26 8.14 -1.01
C GLY A 415 -8.40 7.91 -2.23
N ILE A 416 -9.05 7.97 -3.40
CA ILE A 416 -8.45 7.66 -4.69
C ILE A 416 -7.25 8.57 -5.02
N GLY A 417 -7.30 9.86 -4.66
CA GLY A 417 -6.27 10.84 -4.99
C GLY A 417 -4.95 10.60 -4.27
N ALA A 418 -5.01 10.47 -2.94
CA ALA A 418 -3.84 10.25 -2.10
C ALA A 418 -3.11 8.95 -2.49
N GLN A 419 -3.88 7.87 -2.67
CA GLN A 419 -3.30 6.57 -3.05
C GLN A 419 -2.74 6.55 -4.47
N GLN A 420 -3.35 7.25 -5.45
CA GLN A 420 -2.77 7.37 -6.79
C GLN A 420 -1.42 8.09 -6.75
N ARG A 421 -1.34 9.24 -6.07
CA ARG A 421 -0.10 10.04 -5.97
C ARG A 421 1.02 9.24 -5.30
N PHE A 422 0.71 8.60 -4.18
CA PHE A 422 1.67 7.78 -3.45
C PHE A 422 2.11 6.55 -4.26
N ALA A 423 1.16 5.77 -4.78
CA ALA A 423 1.46 4.50 -5.42
C ALA A 423 2.18 4.66 -6.75
N ALA A 424 1.83 5.68 -7.54
CA ALA A 424 2.48 5.96 -8.82
C ALA A 424 3.97 6.30 -8.67
N ALA A 425 4.32 7.06 -7.63
CA ALA A 425 5.72 7.44 -7.37
C ALA A 425 6.62 6.25 -7.00
N LEU A 426 6.03 5.18 -6.45
CA LEU A 426 6.75 4.10 -5.78
C LEU A 426 6.40 2.70 -6.33
N SER A 427 5.70 2.60 -7.45
CA SER A 427 5.22 1.33 -8.03
C SER A 427 4.51 0.42 -7.01
N LYS A 428 3.84 1.00 -6.02
CA LYS A 428 3.09 0.28 -4.98
C LYS A 428 1.70 -0.10 -5.49
N ILE A 429 1.05 -1.06 -4.83
CA ILE A 429 -0.35 -1.40 -5.13
C ILE A 429 -1.23 -0.67 -4.11
N PRO A 430 -2.07 0.29 -4.54
CA PRO A 430 -2.98 0.99 -3.66
C PRO A 430 -4.07 0.03 -3.15
N ALA A 431 -4.55 0.25 -1.93
CA ALA A 431 -5.64 -0.52 -1.36
C ALA A 431 -7.03 -0.09 -1.86
N ASN A 432 -7.16 1.12 -2.39
CA ASN A 432 -8.36 1.64 -3.05
C ASN A 432 -8.44 1.06 -4.47
N GLU A 433 -9.51 0.32 -4.74
CA GLU A 433 -9.67 -0.43 -5.98
C GLU A 433 -9.79 0.49 -7.20
N LYS A 434 -10.44 1.65 -7.04
CA LYS A 434 -10.54 2.64 -8.12
C LYS A 434 -9.20 3.31 -8.40
N ALA A 435 -8.36 3.50 -7.38
CA ALA A 435 -6.99 4.00 -7.56
C ALA A 435 -6.14 2.97 -8.31
N TRP A 436 -6.34 1.68 -8.02
CA TRP A 436 -5.63 0.62 -8.73
C TRP A 436 -6.06 0.50 -10.18
N GLU A 437 -7.35 0.64 -10.47
CA GLU A 437 -7.86 0.65 -11.83
C GLU A 437 -7.35 1.87 -12.62
N ALA A 438 -7.32 3.06 -12.02
CA ALA A 438 -6.77 4.26 -12.64
C ALA A 438 -5.28 4.10 -13.04
N ALA A 439 -4.53 3.29 -12.29
CA ALA A 439 -3.12 3.02 -12.56
C ALA A 439 -2.86 2.06 -13.75
N ARG A 440 -3.91 1.47 -14.36
CA ARG A 440 -3.79 0.45 -15.42
C ARG A 440 -2.93 0.91 -16.61
N GLY A 441 -3.06 2.16 -17.02
CA GLY A 441 -2.33 2.72 -18.16
C GLY A 441 -0.93 3.26 -17.84
N SER A 442 -0.65 3.57 -16.57
CA SER A 442 0.59 4.26 -16.16
C SER A 442 1.57 3.35 -15.42
N ASN A 443 1.10 2.30 -14.74
CA ASN A 443 1.97 1.37 -14.03
C ASN A 443 2.44 0.24 -14.96
N ARG A 444 3.74 0.24 -15.29
CA ARG A 444 4.39 -0.76 -16.14
C ARG A 444 4.19 -2.21 -15.68
N TYR A 445 4.00 -2.42 -14.38
CA TYR A 445 3.90 -3.72 -13.73
C TYR A 445 2.45 -4.09 -13.38
N HIS A 446 1.46 -3.30 -13.82
CA HIS A 446 0.06 -3.45 -13.43
C HIS A 446 -0.48 -4.87 -13.66
N ARG A 447 -0.16 -5.49 -14.80
CA ARG A 447 -0.60 -6.86 -15.12
C ARG A 447 -0.06 -7.88 -14.11
N GLN A 448 1.25 -7.88 -13.87
CA GLN A 448 1.90 -8.84 -12.98
C GLN A 448 1.48 -8.62 -11.52
N LEU A 449 1.41 -7.35 -11.09
CA LEU A 449 0.94 -6.98 -9.75
C LEU A 449 -0.54 -7.33 -9.55
N SER A 450 -1.39 -7.13 -10.56
CA SER A 450 -2.82 -7.52 -10.51
C SER A 450 -2.96 -9.02 -10.37
N ARG A 451 -2.19 -9.81 -11.13
CA ARG A 451 -2.20 -11.27 -11.00
C ARG A 451 -1.75 -11.72 -9.61
N SER A 452 -0.69 -11.12 -9.08
CA SER A 452 -0.23 -11.42 -7.73
C SER A 452 -1.25 -11.01 -6.66
N ALA A 453 -1.91 -9.86 -6.80
CA ALA A 453 -2.96 -9.42 -5.89
C ALA A 453 -4.19 -10.36 -5.92
N GLU A 454 -4.57 -10.85 -7.10
CA GLU A 454 -5.68 -11.79 -7.30
C GLU A 454 -5.44 -13.12 -6.56
N ILE A 455 -4.29 -13.75 -6.81
CA ILE A 455 -3.97 -15.08 -6.25
C ILE A 455 -3.36 -15.02 -4.84
N GLY A 456 -2.98 -13.83 -4.37
CA GLY A 456 -2.23 -13.66 -3.13
C GLY A 456 -3.03 -13.94 -1.86
N LEU A 457 -2.30 -14.37 -0.83
CA LEU A 457 -2.83 -14.62 0.51
C LEU A 457 -2.66 -13.39 1.40
N VAL A 458 -3.73 -13.04 2.10
CA VAL A 458 -3.69 -12.04 3.17
C VAL A 458 -2.93 -12.61 4.36
N ILE A 459 -2.02 -11.82 4.91
CA ILE A 459 -1.37 -12.15 6.18
C ILE A 459 -2.42 -11.96 7.30
N PRO A 460 -2.76 -13.00 8.09
CA PRO A 460 -3.73 -12.86 9.16
C PRO A 460 -3.29 -11.82 10.19
N PRO A 461 -4.19 -10.93 10.65
CA PRO A 461 -3.84 -9.85 11.59
C PRO A 461 -3.56 -10.32 13.03
N GLY A 462 -3.84 -11.59 13.33
CA GLY A 462 -3.62 -12.19 14.65
C GLY A 462 -2.15 -12.48 14.98
N PRO A 463 -1.84 -12.82 16.24
CA PRO A 463 -0.46 -13.04 16.70
C PRO A 463 0.21 -14.30 16.10
N GLY A 464 -0.58 -15.17 15.46
CA GLY A 464 -0.14 -16.45 14.91
C GLY A 464 0.99 -16.32 13.89
N TYR A 465 0.84 -15.42 12.93
CA TYR A 465 1.82 -15.26 11.86
C TYR A 465 3.17 -14.73 12.37
N ALA A 466 3.18 -13.74 13.25
CA ALA A 466 4.41 -13.20 13.82
C ALA A 466 5.18 -14.27 14.62
N THR A 467 4.47 -15.06 15.43
CA THR A 467 5.03 -16.21 16.16
C THR A 467 5.61 -17.25 15.22
N TYR A 468 4.85 -17.65 14.19
CA TYR A 468 5.29 -18.59 13.15
C TYR A 468 6.56 -18.12 12.46
N LYS A 469 6.57 -16.87 11.98
CA LYS A 469 7.68 -16.23 11.27
C LYS A 469 8.98 -16.32 12.06
N ASN A 470 8.93 -15.99 13.35
CA ASN A 470 10.11 -15.97 14.23
C ASN A 470 10.65 -17.38 14.55
N ILE A 471 9.76 -18.35 14.79
CA ILE A 471 10.15 -19.73 15.11
C ILE A 471 10.71 -20.42 13.86
N MET A 472 9.99 -20.29 12.75
CA MET A 472 10.38 -20.90 11.47
C MET A 472 11.70 -20.34 10.94
N TRP A 473 12.02 -19.08 11.21
CA TRP A 473 13.34 -18.54 10.84
C TRP A 473 14.50 -19.38 11.39
N LYS A 474 14.42 -19.82 12.67
CA LYS A 474 15.45 -20.69 13.28
C LYS A 474 15.38 -22.11 12.73
N MET A 475 14.17 -22.66 12.61
CA MET A 475 13.96 -24.05 12.18
C MET A 475 14.42 -24.28 10.75
N LEU A 476 14.16 -23.34 9.85
CA LEU A 476 14.61 -23.42 8.46
C LEU A 476 16.14 -23.41 8.37
N ARG A 477 16.83 -22.63 9.20
CA ARG A 477 18.31 -22.68 9.26
C ARG A 477 18.82 -24.05 9.68
N PHE A 478 18.21 -24.68 10.69
CA PHE A 478 18.58 -26.04 11.08
C PHE A 478 18.32 -27.07 9.99
N ILE A 479 17.21 -26.93 9.26
CA ILE A 479 16.89 -27.80 8.13
C ILE A 479 17.92 -27.65 7.01
N PHE A 480 18.12 -26.42 6.51
CA PHE A 480 18.99 -26.18 5.35
C PHE A 480 20.48 -26.35 5.66
N SER A 481 20.89 -26.34 6.94
CA SER A 481 22.26 -26.69 7.35
C SER A 481 22.44 -28.18 7.64
N GLY A 482 21.39 -29.00 7.56
CA GLY A 482 21.44 -30.43 7.89
C GLY A 482 21.57 -30.74 9.38
N VAL A 483 21.45 -29.73 10.25
CA VAL A 483 21.49 -29.92 11.72
C VAL A 483 20.26 -30.67 12.22
N MET A 484 19.12 -30.53 11.53
CA MET A 484 17.88 -31.20 11.91
C MET A 484 17.11 -31.70 10.69
N GLU A 485 16.61 -32.92 10.78
CA GLU A 485 15.71 -33.49 9.76
C GLU A 485 14.42 -32.68 9.63
N PRO A 486 13.90 -32.46 8.40
CA PRO A 486 12.71 -31.65 8.13
C PRO A 486 11.52 -31.96 9.03
N ASP A 487 11.13 -33.23 9.14
CA ASP A 487 9.96 -33.62 9.93
C ASP A 487 10.13 -33.34 11.43
N LYS A 488 11.34 -33.53 11.96
CA LYS A 488 11.64 -33.25 13.38
C LYS A 488 11.60 -31.75 13.64
N ALA A 489 12.18 -30.96 12.74
CA ALA A 489 12.20 -29.50 12.85
C ALA A 489 10.79 -28.89 12.77
N LEU A 490 9.94 -29.36 11.86
CA LEU A 490 8.57 -28.87 11.75
C LEU A 490 7.70 -29.29 12.96
N ALA A 491 7.89 -30.50 13.49
CA ALA A 491 7.19 -30.93 14.70
C ALA A 491 7.60 -30.09 15.93
N GLU A 492 8.89 -29.79 16.08
CA GLU A 492 9.36 -28.90 17.15
C GLU A 492 8.87 -27.46 16.94
N ALA A 493 8.86 -26.97 15.70
CA ALA A 493 8.30 -25.67 15.36
C ALA A 493 6.83 -25.56 15.80
N ARG A 494 6.02 -26.57 15.51
CA ARG A 494 4.62 -26.64 15.96
C ARG A 494 4.52 -26.56 17.47
N ARG A 495 5.29 -27.37 18.19
CA ARG A 495 5.29 -27.39 19.66
C ARG A 495 5.60 -25.99 20.23
N LEU A 496 6.58 -25.30 19.67
CA LEU A 496 6.97 -23.96 20.09
C LEU A 496 5.90 -22.91 19.76
N ILE A 497 5.26 -23.01 18.59
CA ILE A 497 4.16 -22.09 18.20
C ILE A 497 2.98 -22.26 19.14
N ASP A 498 2.52 -23.50 19.35
CA ASP A 498 1.39 -23.80 20.24
C ASP A 498 1.66 -23.32 21.68
N ALA A 499 2.89 -23.49 22.17
CA ALA A 499 3.29 -22.99 23.49
C ALA A 499 3.25 -21.45 23.58
N ASN A 500 3.71 -20.74 22.53
CA ASN A 500 3.70 -19.27 22.51
C ASN A 500 2.29 -18.69 22.41
N LEU A 501 1.40 -19.35 21.66
CA LEU A 501 0.03 -18.87 21.50
C LEU A 501 -0.85 -19.13 22.73
N ARG A 502 -0.54 -20.12 23.56
CA ARG A 502 -1.23 -20.36 24.85
C ARG A 502 -0.85 -19.37 25.95
N MET A 503 0.28 -18.68 25.83
CA MET A 503 0.76 -17.71 26.83
C MET A 503 0.26 -16.28 26.60
N LYS A 504 -0.36 -16.02 25.43
CA LYS A 504 -0.99 -14.75 25.07
C LYS A 504 -2.49 -14.86 25.26
#